data_AF-A0A2V5UYM9-F1
#
_entry.id   AF-A0A2V5UYM9-F1
#
_cell.length_a   1.000
_cell.length_b   1.000
_cell.length_c   1.000
_cell.angle_alpha   90.00
_cell.angle_beta   90.00
_cell.angle_gamma   90.00
#
_symmetry.space_group_name_H-M   'P 1'
#
loop_
_entity.id
_entity.type
_entity.pdbx_description
1 polymer ?
#
loop_
_entity_poly.entity_id
_entity_poly.type
_entity_poly.pdbx_seq_one_letter_code
_entity_poly.pdbx_strand_id
1 'polypeptide(L)'
;MRRGITRIPSWVCRMPANATILFLTTAIITRCKKKFMAKTILVTGATGTVGRDVVKLLSKKGATVRAGVRDQAKARPRFDDDIALVPFDFENEGSFAGALNGVAKVFLLPPLLQNQVELTNTFVDAAKLAGVRHIVKLSAIGVDGQTQFTVGKAHAANEKHIRESGLAFTFLRPNSFMQNFITYFPPRNGAIYLPWGNGTASFVETRDIASVAAEVLTSDGHEGKIYTLTGPAALGIAEVAQILSEAAGREFKYVDVPEDAARDGMLQAGVPKWQVEALMELHAINKQNRWSAVTADIEKVTDTGPTDFAQFARDHAEKFRASEALGRYRHERHDRAWWKQHHVIIVLVADGYYYWDSGYWCPAWGYDTANESYDYDGPIYTYGNLLPDQVIINVQHALKELGYYSGDVTGSLGPTSRQALSAYQRDYGLEITGAIDEPTVQALGLI
;
A
#
# COMPACT_ATOMS: atom_id res chain seq x y z
N MET A 1 -49.30 18.59 -37.52
CA MET A 1 -49.02 17.13 -37.45
C MET A 1 -47.89 16.90 -36.45
N ARG A 2 -48.13 16.02 -35.45
CA ARG A 2 -47.22 15.22 -34.59
C ARG A 2 -45.96 15.90 -34.00
N ARG A 3 -45.93 16.25 -32.69
CA ARG A 3 -45.64 15.43 -31.47
C ARG A 3 -44.23 14.81 -31.40
N GLY A 4 -43.47 15.22 -30.38
CA GLY A 4 -42.34 14.50 -29.78
C GLY A 4 -42.23 14.89 -28.30
N ILE A 5 -42.49 13.94 -27.41
CA ILE A 5 -42.59 14.06 -25.95
C ILE A 5 -41.24 13.71 -25.32
N THR A 6 -40.76 14.50 -24.36
CA THR A 6 -39.78 14.04 -23.35
C THR A 6 -40.42 14.07 -21.97
N ARG A 7 -40.41 12.89 -21.35
CA ARG A 7 -40.98 12.57 -20.02
C ARG A 7 -40.08 13.10 -18.91
N ILE A 8 -40.69 13.77 -17.93
CA ILE A 8 -40.09 14.05 -16.61
C ILE A 8 -40.43 12.86 -15.68
N PRO A 9 -39.48 12.27 -14.94
CA PRO A 9 -39.78 11.20 -13.99
C PRO A 9 -40.56 11.72 -12.78
N SER A 10 -41.62 11.00 -12.44
CA SER A 10 -42.58 11.29 -11.39
C SER A 10 -42.06 10.93 -9.99
N TRP A 11 -41.66 11.92 -9.21
CA TRP A 11 -41.70 11.89 -7.74
C TRP A 11 -42.15 13.26 -7.20
N VAL A 12 -43.29 13.76 -7.69
CA VAL A 12 -44.01 14.87 -7.06
C VAL A 12 -45.24 14.27 -6.39
N CYS A 13 -45.17 14.13 -5.07
CA CYS A 13 -46.30 13.74 -4.25
C CYS A 13 -47.34 14.89 -4.31
N ARG A 14 -48.49 14.67 -4.96
CA ARG A 14 -49.64 15.60 -4.88
C ARG A 14 -50.19 15.55 -3.45
N MET A 15 -50.03 16.62 -2.69
CA MET A 15 -50.71 16.81 -1.41
C MET A 15 -52.12 17.37 -1.63
N PRO A 16 -53.15 16.90 -0.88
CA PRO A 16 -54.45 17.55 -0.84
C PRO A 16 -54.36 18.83 -0.01
N ALA A 17 -55.16 19.83 -0.39
CA ALA A 17 -55.25 21.09 0.33
C ALA A 17 -55.95 20.91 1.69
N ASN A 18 -55.41 21.62 2.68
CA ASN A 18 -55.89 21.85 4.05
C ASN A 18 -55.50 20.84 5.14
N ALA A 19 -54.98 21.44 6.23
CA ALA A 19 -54.68 20.92 7.56
C ALA A 19 -53.25 20.35 7.82
N THR A 20 -52.48 21.14 8.58
CA THR A 20 -51.41 20.72 9.50
C THR A 20 -50.05 20.33 8.91
N ILE A 21 -49.32 21.32 8.37
CA ILE A 21 -47.89 21.20 8.00
C ILE A 21 -47.07 22.11 8.92
N LEU A 22 -46.78 21.67 10.15
CA LEU A 22 -45.67 22.24 10.94
C LEU A 22 -45.06 21.26 11.95
N PHE A 23 -45.71 20.13 12.26
CA PHE A 23 -45.17 19.11 13.18
C PHE A 23 -44.50 17.91 12.49
N LEU A 24 -44.81 17.65 11.22
CA LEU A 24 -44.26 16.49 10.49
C LEU A 24 -42.83 16.72 9.97
N THR A 25 -42.42 17.95 9.70
CA THR A 25 -41.07 18.25 9.18
C THR A 25 -39.99 18.02 10.25
N THR A 26 -40.18 18.48 11.47
CA THR A 26 -39.18 18.32 12.55
C THR A 26 -39.03 16.86 12.96
N ALA A 27 -40.12 16.09 13.05
CA ALA A 27 -40.08 14.68 13.40
C ALA A 27 -39.44 13.81 12.29
N ILE A 28 -39.74 14.09 11.01
CA ILE A 28 -39.12 13.39 9.86
C ILE A 28 -37.64 13.76 9.74
N ILE A 29 -37.27 15.04 9.86
CA ILE A 29 -35.87 15.48 9.86
C ILE A 29 -35.11 14.88 11.05
N THR A 30 -35.71 14.81 12.24
CA THR A 30 -35.10 14.21 13.43
C THR A 30 -34.97 12.70 13.31
N ARG A 31 -35.94 12.02 12.68
CA ARG A 31 -35.90 10.58 12.42
C ARG A 31 -34.91 10.21 11.31
N CYS A 32 -34.81 11.02 10.25
CA CYS A 32 -33.76 10.92 9.24
C CYS A 32 -32.39 11.18 9.84
N LYS A 33 -32.20 12.25 10.63
CA LYS A 33 -30.95 12.53 11.37
C LYS A 33 -30.59 11.41 12.35
N LYS A 34 -31.54 10.86 13.12
CA LYS A 34 -31.31 9.71 14.02
C LYS A 34 -30.94 8.44 13.25
N LYS A 35 -31.59 8.16 12.11
CA LYS A 35 -31.27 7.00 11.25
C LYS A 35 -29.91 7.16 10.55
N PHE A 36 -29.51 8.41 10.26
CA PHE A 36 -28.22 8.77 9.67
C PHE A 36 -27.07 8.72 10.71
N MET A 37 -27.31 9.17 11.95
CA MET A 37 -26.34 9.10 13.05
C MET A 37 -26.11 7.67 13.56
N ALA A 38 -27.10 6.77 13.46
CA ALA A 38 -26.95 5.40 13.95
C ALA A 38 -26.04 4.51 13.06
N LYS A 39 -25.60 4.99 11.89
CA LYS A 39 -24.88 4.22 10.86
C LYS A 39 -23.55 4.82 10.40
N THR A 40 -23.10 5.94 10.96
CA THR A 40 -21.82 6.53 10.52
C THR A 40 -20.65 5.70 11.05
N ILE A 41 -19.79 5.25 10.13
CA ILE A 41 -18.56 4.52 10.42
C ILE A 41 -17.38 5.44 10.12
N LEU A 42 -16.52 5.66 11.10
CA LEU A 42 -15.24 6.34 10.90
C LEU A 42 -14.17 5.32 10.52
N VAL A 43 -13.42 5.59 9.45
CA VAL A 43 -12.25 4.81 9.06
C VAL A 43 -11.00 5.65 9.30
N THR A 44 -10.16 5.24 10.26
CA THR A 44 -8.82 5.84 10.43
C THR A 44 -7.84 5.22 9.44
N GLY A 45 -6.77 5.95 9.08
CA GLY A 45 -5.81 5.47 8.07
C GLY A 45 -6.46 5.23 6.70
N ALA A 46 -7.51 5.99 6.37
CA ALA A 46 -8.37 5.74 5.21
C ALA A 46 -7.63 5.79 3.87
N THR A 47 -6.52 6.52 3.76
CA THR A 47 -5.71 6.61 2.54
C THR A 47 -4.68 5.48 2.42
N GLY A 48 -4.50 4.67 3.46
CA GLY A 48 -3.57 3.55 3.47
C GLY A 48 -4.07 2.32 2.72
N THR A 49 -3.20 1.33 2.54
CA THR A 49 -3.45 0.12 1.73
C THR A 49 -4.74 -0.60 2.12
N VAL A 50 -4.95 -0.88 3.41
CA VAL A 50 -6.16 -1.53 3.92
C VAL A 50 -7.34 -0.55 4.01
N GLY A 51 -7.11 0.63 4.59
CA GLY A 51 -8.17 1.61 4.89
C GLY A 51 -8.94 2.06 3.65
N ARG A 52 -8.27 2.20 2.51
CA ARG A 52 -8.92 2.58 1.25
C ARG A 52 -9.94 1.55 0.79
N ASP A 53 -9.58 0.27 0.86
CA ASP A 53 -10.48 -0.81 0.47
C ASP A 53 -11.62 -0.98 1.48
N VAL A 54 -11.38 -0.73 2.78
CA VAL A 54 -12.44 -0.67 3.80
C VAL A 54 -13.46 0.41 3.46
N VAL A 55 -13.03 1.64 3.14
CA VAL A 55 -13.94 2.73 2.74
C VAL A 55 -14.77 2.31 1.52
N LYS A 56 -14.11 1.78 0.48
CA LYS A 56 -14.76 1.34 -0.76
C LYS A 56 -15.81 0.25 -0.51
N LEU A 57 -15.49 -0.77 0.29
CA LEU A 57 -16.41 -1.88 0.58
C LEU A 57 -17.57 -1.45 1.48
N LEU A 58 -17.33 -0.60 2.47
CA LEU A 58 -18.38 -0.03 3.30
C LEU A 58 -19.36 0.83 2.49
N SER A 59 -18.86 1.66 1.58
CA SER A 59 -19.71 2.46 0.67
C SER A 59 -20.57 1.55 -0.21
N LYS A 60 -19.97 0.51 -0.81
CA LYS A 60 -20.72 -0.50 -1.60
C LYS A 60 -21.81 -1.22 -0.79
N LYS A 61 -21.61 -1.44 0.51
CA LYS A 61 -22.61 -2.01 1.42
C LYS A 61 -23.68 -1.00 1.87
N GLY A 62 -23.64 0.23 1.37
CA GLY A 62 -24.59 1.30 1.69
C GLY A 62 -24.42 1.89 3.10
N ALA A 63 -23.24 1.70 3.71
CA ALA A 63 -22.93 2.31 4.98
C ALA A 63 -22.57 3.79 4.80
N THR A 64 -22.87 4.61 5.81
CA THR A 64 -22.44 6.01 5.82
C THR A 64 -20.99 6.05 6.31
N VAL A 65 -20.05 6.37 5.42
CA VAL A 65 -18.61 6.32 5.73
C VAL A 65 -18.05 7.72 5.91
N ARG A 66 -17.23 7.89 6.95
CA ARG A 66 -16.37 9.04 7.15
C ARG A 66 -14.91 8.60 7.11
N ALA A 67 -14.14 9.12 6.17
CA ALA A 67 -12.71 8.85 6.03
C ALA A 67 -11.91 9.90 6.81
N GLY A 68 -11.23 9.46 7.87
CA GLY A 68 -10.30 10.30 8.62
C GLY A 68 -8.99 10.49 7.87
N VAL A 69 -8.67 11.72 7.50
CA VAL A 69 -7.49 12.07 6.70
C VAL A 69 -6.81 13.31 7.26
N ARG A 70 -5.48 13.41 7.13
CA ARG A 70 -4.73 14.59 7.58
C ARG A 70 -4.98 15.82 6.70
N ASP A 71 -5.02 15.62 5.39
CA ASP A 71 -5.25 16.67 4.39
C ASP A 71 -6.37 16.24 3.44
N GLN A 72 -7.51 16.93 3.53
CA GLN A 72 -8.70 16.60 2.75
C GLN A 72 -8.51 16.88 1.25
N ALA A 73 -7.83 17.97 0.90
CA ALA A 73 -7.62 18.34 -0.50
C ALA A 73 -6.71 17.32 -1.20
N LYS A 74 -5.62 16.91 -0.55
CA LYS A 74 -4.72 15.85 -1.05
C LYS A 74 -5.36 14.47 -1.06
N ALA A 75 -6.33 14.21 -0.17
CA ALA A 75 -7.01 12.92 -0.10
C ALA A 75 -8.18 12.81 -1.08
N ARG A 76 -8.84 13.91 -1.46
CA ARG A 76 -10.06 13.91 -2.29
C ARG A 76 -9.97 13.08 -3.56
N PRO A 77 -8.88 13.13 -4.36
CA PRO A 77 -8.78 12.33 -5.59
C PRO A 77 -8.78 10.80 -5.36
N ARG A 78 -8.60 10.33 -4.12
CA ARG A 78 -8.53 8.91 -3.77
C ARG A 78 -9.87 8.27 -3.45
N PHE A 79 -10.94 9.05 -3.40
CA PHE A 79 -12.26 8.62 -2.93
C PHE A 79 -13.37 9.23 -3.76
N ASP A 80 -14.45 8.47 -3.96
CA ASP A 80 -15.67 8.93 -4.62
C ASP A 80 -16.30 10.14 -3.90
N ASP A 81 -16.94 11.03 -4.64
CA ASP A 81 -17.43 12.34 -4.15
C ASP A 81 -18.40 12.25 -2.95
N ASP A 82 -19.10 11.12 -2.82
CA ASP A 82 -20.05 10.84 -1.75
C ASP A 82 -19.38 10.42 -0.42
N ILE A 83 -18.10 10.07 -0.43
CA ILE A 83 -17.33 9.79 0.78
C ILE A 83 -17.04 11.09 1.53
N ALA A 84 -17.53 11.18 2.76
CA ALA A 84 -17.23 12.29 3.64
C ALA A 84 -15.77 12.21 4.14
N LEU A 85 -14.97 13.24 3.84
CA LEU A 85 -13.63 13.41 4.41
C LEU A 85 -13.72 14.24 5.68
N VAL A 86 -12.91 13.92 6.69
CA VAL A 86 -12.79 14.70 7.92
C VAL A 86 -11.32 14.85 8.31
N PRO A 87 -10.89 16.03 8.80
CA PRO A 87 -9.58 16.18 9.41
C PRO A 87 -9.43 15.19 10.56
N PHE A 88 -8.36 14.40 10.52
CA PHE A 88 -8.02 13.45 11.57
C PHE A 88 -6.51 13.22 11.58
N ASP A 89 -5.91 13.41 12.75
CA ASP A 89 -4.52 13.08 12.98
C ASP A 89 -4.33 12.60 14.42
N PHE A 90 -3.70 11.43 14.59
CA PHE A 90 -3.46 10.85 15.91
C PHE A 90 -2.58 11.75 16.79
N GLU A 91 -1.69 12.53 16.18
CA GLU A 91 -0.81 13.48 16.88
C GLU A 91 -1.50 14.82 17.19
N ASN A 92 -2.76 15.00 16.81
CA ASN A 92 -3.56 16.19 17.08
C ASN A 92 -4.92 15.82 17.69
N GLU A 93 -4.98 15.74 19.01
CA GLU A 93 -6.20 15.43 19.76
C GLU A 93 -7.37 16.38 19.44
N GLY A 94 -7.08 17.64 19.10
CA GLY A 94 -8.09 18.62 18.68
C GLY A 94 -8.89 18.21 17.44
N SER A 95 -8.36 17.28 16.63
CA SER A 95 -9.06 16.73 15.47
C SER A 95 -10.15 15.70 15.84
N PHE A 96 -10.10 15.11 17.03
CA PHE A 96 -10.91 13.94 17.38
C PHE A 96 -12.41 14.26 17.49
N ALA A 97 -12.77 15.37 18.13
CA ALA A 97 -14.18 15.72 18.35
C ALA A 97 -14.96 15.86 17.03
N GLY A 98 -14.35 16.50 16.02
CA GLY A 98 -14.94 16.63 14.70
C GLY A 98 -15.05 15.28 13.98
N ALA A 99 -14.01 14.46 14.06
CA ALA A 99 -13.99 13.13 13.44
C ALA A 99 -15.02 12.17 14.05
N LEU A 100 -15.23 12.24 15.37
CA LEU A 100 -16.08 11.32 16.14
C LEU A 100 -17.55 11.76 16.25
N ASN A 101 -17.90 12.99 15.85
CA ASN A 101 -19.26 13.50 15.98
C ASN A 101 -20.29 12.60 15.25
N GLY A 102 -21.19 12.00 16.02
CA GLY A 102 -22.25 11.11 15.52
C GLY A 102 -21.74 9.78 14.95
N VAL A 103 -20.52 9.36 15.27
CA VAL A 103 -19.94 8.07 14.84
C VAL A 103 -20.45 6.94 15.73
N ALA A 104 -20.92 5.86 15.11
CA ALA A 104 -21.41 4.67 15.81
C ALA A 104 -20.34 3.59 15.95
N LYS A 105 -19.55 3.35 14.89
CA LYS A 105 -18.47 2.36 14.86
C LYS A 105 -17.20 2.96 14.27
N VAL A 106 -16.04 2.46 14.68
CA VAL A 106 -14.74 2.91 14.18
C VAL A 106 -13.95 1.72 13.64
N PHE A 107 -13.44 1.82 12.40
CA PHE A 107 -12.29 1.05 11.97
C PHE A 107 -11.03 1.77 12.45
N LEU A 108 -10.31 1.15 13.39
CA LEU A 108 -9.14 1.70 14.04
C LEU A 108 -7.86 1.03 13.50
N LEU A 109 -7.14 1.77 12.66
CA LEU A 109 -5.77 1.47 12.24
C LEU A 109 -4.79 2.40 12.99
N PRO A 110 -4.03 1.88 13.97
CA PRO A 110 -2.99 2.64 14.66
C PRO A 110 -1.85 3.07 13.72
N PRO A 111 -1.18 4.21 13.99
CA PRO A 111 0.00 4.63 13.23
C PRO A 111 1.25 3.85 13.66
N LEU A 112 2.21 3.66 12.76
CA LEU A 112 3.53 3.11 13.12
C LEU A 112 4.44 4.21 13.66
N LEU A 113 4.26 4.57 14.93
CA LEU A 113 5.03 5.59 15.65
C LEU A 113 5.56 5.03 16.98
N GLN A 114 6.66 5.60 17.48
CA GLN A 114 7.26 5.16 18.74
C GLN A 114 6.31 5.33 19.94
N ASN A 115 5.50 6.39 19.95
CA ASN A 115 4.48 6.68 20.97
C ASN A 115 3.08 6.18 20.58
N GLN A 116 2.94 5.25 19.63
CA GLN A 116 1.61 4.87 19.10
C GLN A 116 0.64 4.33 20.14
N VAL A 117 1.13 3.73 21.24
CA VAL A 117 0.28 3.23 22.32
C VAL A 117 -0.51 4.35 22.97
N GLU A 118 0.18 5.43 23.34
CA GLU A 118 -0.41 6.62 23.95
C GLU A 118 -1.43 7.26 23.00
N LEU A 119 -1.00 7.60 21.78
CA LEU A 119 -1.85 8.25 20.79
C LEU A 119 -3.13 7.46 20.48
N THR A 120 -3.00 6.14 20.33
CA THR A 120 -4.14 5.27 20.04
C THR A 120 -5.08 5.16 21.23
N ASN A 121 -4.56 5.05 22.45
CA ASN A 121 -5.38 4.94 23.66
C ASN A 121 -6.13 6.24 23.96
N THR A 122 -5.48 7.40 23.78
CA THR A 122 -6.14 8.71 23.88
C THR A 122 -7.31 8.82 22.89
N PHE A 123 -7.13 8.35 21.66
CA PHE A 123 -8.21 8.31 20.68
C PHE A 123 -9.35 7.36 21.08
N VAL A 124 -9.04 6.20 21.66
CA VAL A 124 -10.05 5.25 22.19
C VAL A 124 -10.88 5.91 23.31
N ASP A 125 -10.24 6.68 24.20
CA ASP A 125 -10.93 7.40 25.27
C ASP A 125 -11.84 8.50 24.71
N ALA A 126 -11.36 9.25 23.71
CA ALA A 126 -12.18 10.22 22.99
C ALA A 126 -13.38 9.57 22.28
N ALA A 127 -13.17 8.41 21.65
CA ALA A 127 -14.23 7.63 20.98
C ALA A 127 -15.30 7.20 21.98
N LYS A 128 -14.91 6.73 23.16
CA LYS A 128 -15.82 6.41 24.26
C LYS A 128 -16.64 7.62 24.70
N LEU A 129 -15.99 8.75 24.94
CA LEU A 129 -16.67 9.99 25.34
C LEU A 129 -17.64 10.50 24.27
N ALA A 130 -17.32 10.30 22.99
CA ALA A 130 -18.17 10.66 21.87
C ALA A 130 -19.36 9.71 21.64
N GLY A 131 -19.45 8.61 22.41
CA GLY A 131 -20.55 7.64 22.30
C GLY A 131 -20.40 6.62 21.17
N VAL A 132 -19.17 6.39 20.68
CA VAL A 132 -18.87 5.24 19.82
C VAL A 132 -19.28 3.97 20.54
N ARG A 133 -19.89 3.02 19.82
CA ARG A 133 -20.39 1.77 20.41
C ARG A 133 -19.47 0.58 20.15
N HIS A 134 -18.70 0.61 19.06
CA HIS A 134 -17.87 -0.52 18.62
C HIS A 134 -16.57 -0.07 17.95
N ILE A 135 -15.45 -0.62 18.38
CA ILE A 135 -14.14 -0.45 17.74
C ILE A 135 -13.72 -1.75 17.06
N VAL A 136 -13.48 -1.68 15.75
CA VAL A 136 -12.85 -2.76 14.98
C VAL A 136 -11.40 -2.37 14.75
N LYS A 137 -10.48 -2.95 15.51
CA LYS A 137 -9.06 -2.59 15.45
C LYS A 137 -8.31 -3.53 14.51
N LEU A 138 -7.55 -2.96 13.58
CA LEU A 138 -6.48 -3.67 12.90
C LEU A 138 -5.30 -3.81 13.87
N SER A 139 -5.11 -5.04 14.33
CA SER A 139 -4.07 -5.48 15.25
C SER A 139 -2.99 -6.23 14.47
N ALA A 140 -2.29 -7.17 15.12
CA ALA A 140 -1.30 -8.04 14.47
C ALA A 140 -1.41 -9.48 14.96
N ILE A 141 -0.97 -10.43 14.16
CA ILE A 141 -0.78 -11.82 14.58
C ILE A 141 0.27 -11.91 15.71
N GLY A 142 0.15 -12.92 16.58
CA GLY A 142 1.14 -13.19 17.61
C GLY A 142 1.11 -12.24 18.82
N VAL A 143 0.11 -11.35 18.92
CA VAL A 143 -0.06 -10.43 20.07
C VAL A 143 -0.13 -11.16 21.41
N ASP A 144 -0.77 -12.33 21.45
CA ASP A 144 -0.85 -13.17 22.67
C ASP A 144 0.28 -14.22 22.75
N GLY A 145 1.28 -14.15 21.86
CA GLY A 145 2.36 -15.12 21.79
C GLY A 145 3.34 -15.04 22.97
N GLN A 146 3.99 -16.17 23.28
CA GLN A 146 5.03 -16.23 24.31
C GLN A 146 6.22 -15.31 23.98
N THR A 147 6.56 -15.20 22.69
CA THR A 147 7.62 -14.31 22.22
C THR A 147 7.05 -12.92 21.97
N GLN A 148 7.32 -12.03 22.90
CA GLN A 148 6.91 -10.64 22.82
C GLN A 148 7.92 -9.83 22.01
N PHE A 149 7.46 -9.21 20.92
CA PHE A 149 8.21 -8.27 20.08
C PHE A 149 7.62 -6.86 20.24
N THR A 150 8.38 -5.84 19.89
CA THR A 150 8.08 -4.42 20.14
C THR A 150 6.71 -4.03 19.58
N VAL A 151 6.45 -4.35 18.31
CA VAL A 151 5.16 -4.05 17.65
C VAL A 151 4.01 -4.87 18.28
N GLY A 152 4.27 -6.12 18.66
CA GLY A 152 3.29 -6.99 19.33
C GLY A 152 2.88 -6.47 20.70
N LYS A 153 3.85 -6.02 21.52
CA LYS A 153 3.62 -5.38 22.82
C LYS A 153 2.76 -4.12 22.68
N ALA A 154 3.04 -3.30 21.66
CA ALA A 154 2.25 -2.10 21.39
C ALA A 154 0.79 -2.43 21.06
N HIS A 155 0.56 -3.40 20.16
CA HIS A 155 -0.79 -3.87 19.86
C HIS A 155 -1.50 -4.52 21.05
N ALA A 156 -0.79 -5.31 21.87
CA ALA A 156 -1.30 -5.90 23.10
C ALA A 156 -1.78 -4.84 24.08
N ALA A 157 -0.98 -3.78 24.28
CA ALA A 157 -1.34 -2.66 25.14
C ALA A 157 -2.60 -1.93 24.66
N ASN A 158 -2.74 -1.70 23.35
CA ASN A 158 -3.98 -1.13 22.81
C ASN A 158 -5.18 -2.05 22.96
N GLU A 159 -5.02 -3.36 22.68
CA GLU A 159 -6.13 -4.31 22.84
C GLU A 159 -6.59 -4.40 24.30
N LYS A 160 -5.64 -4.38 25.25
CA LYS A 160 -5.95 -4.31 26.69
C LYS A 160 -6.74 -3.05 27.02
N HIS A 161 -6.28 -1.88 26.57
CA HIS A 161 -6.97 -0.60 26.80
C HIS A 161 -8.39 -0.61 26.23
N ILE A 162 -8.58 -1.11 25.01
CA ILE A 162 -9.89 -1.22 24.38
C ILE A 162 -10.82 -2.15 25.18
N ARG A 163 -10.33 -3.31 25.64
CA ARG A 163 -11.11 -4.22 26.51
C ARG A 163 -11.52 -3.54 27.81
N GLU A 164 -10.60 -2.82 28.44
CA GLU A 164 -10.82 -2.12 29.72
C GLU A 164 -11.70 -0.87 29.57
N SER A 165 -11.81 -0.30 28.37
CA SER A 165 -12.64 0.87 28.10
C SER A 165 -14.14 0.61 28.27
N GLY A 166 -14.59 -0.65 28.13
CA GLY A 166 -16.00 -1.05 28.14
C GLY A 166 -16.73 -0.86 26.79
N LEU A 167 -16.04 -0.41 25.75
CA LEU A 167 -16.57 -0.41 24.38
C LEU A 167 -16.69 -1.83 23.84
N ALA A 168 -17.69 -2.10 22.99
CA ALA A 168 -17.66 -3.31 22.19
C ALA A 168 -16.43 -3.28 21.27
N PHE A 169 -15.81 -4.43 21.03
CA PHE A 169 -14.61 -4.52 20.21
C PHE A 169 -14.64 -5.71 19.27
N THR A 170 -13.86 -5.62 18.18
CA THR A 170 -13.41 -6.76 17.40
C THR A 170 -11.95 -6.54 17.04
N PHE A 171 -11.11 -7.56 17.22
CA PHE A 171 -9.70 -7.49 16.85
C PHE A 171 -9.42 -8.30 15.60
N LEU A 172 -8.92 -7.62 14.57
CA LEU A 172 -8.46 -8.23 13.34
C LEU A 172 -6.95 -8.37 13.44
N ARG A 173 -6.44 -9.60 13.52
CA ARG A 173 -5.02 -9.91 13.72
C ARG A 173 -4.46 -10.53 12.44
N PRO A 174 -4.15 -9.72 11.42
CA PRO A 174 -3.59 -10.22 10.19
C PRO A 174 -2.13 -10.68 10.38
N ASN A 175 -1.72 -11.60 9.52
CA ASN A 175 -0.32 -11.93 9.30
C ASN A 175 0.34 -10.94 8.32
N SER A 176 1.53 -11.26 7.83
CA SER A 176 2.29 -10.49 6.85
C SER A 176 1.50 -10.25 5.56
N PHE A 177 1.56 -9.04 5.01
CA PHE A 177 0.77 -8.68 3.84
C PHE A 177 1.45 -9.09 2.53
N MET A 178 0.69 -9.62 1.58
CA MET A 178 1.19 -9.88 0.22
C MET A 178 1.68 -8.60 -0.46
N GLN A 179 1.03 -7.46 -0.19
CA GLN A 179 1.40 -6.13 -0.69
C GLN A 179 2.82 -5.69 -0.29
N ASN A 180 3.41 -6.30 0.73
CA ASN A 180 4.80 -6.02 1.10
C ASN A 180 5.77 -6.37 -0.05
N PHE A 181 5.47 -7.35 -0.89
CA PHE A 181 6.28 -7.69 -2.07
C PHE A 181 6.13 -6.71 -3.23
N ILE A 182 5.22 -5.74 -3.14
CA ILE A 182 5.15 -4.61 -4.08
C ILE A 182 5.92 -3.41 -3.52
N THR A 183 5.84 -3.21 -2.20
CA THR A 183 6.25 -1.94 -1.58
C THR A 183 7.60 -2.02 -0.87
N TYR A 184 7.77 -2.99 0.03
CA TYR A 184 8.93 -3.06 0.94
C TYR A 184 9.96 -4.09 0.50
N PHE A 185 9.51 -5.19 -0.10
CA PHE A 185 10.33 -6.31 -0.56
C PHE A 185 10.12 -6.60 -2.05
N PRO A 186 10.05 -5.57 -2.94
CA PRO A 186 9.94 -5.85 -4.36
C PRO A 186 11.14 -6.65 -4.85
N PRO A 187 10.94 -7.61 -5.78
CA PRO A 187 12.06 -8.24 -6.46
C PRO A 187 12.93 -7.19 -7.14
N ARG A 188 14.23 -7.17 -6.81
CA ARG A 188 15.24 -6.29 -7.39
C ARG A 188 16.27 -7.14 -8.11
N ASN A 189 16.59 -6.79 -9.36
CA ASN A 189 17.55 -7.52 -10.22
C ASN A 189 17.30 -9.04 -10.24
N GLY A 190 16.05 -9.44 -10.43
CA GLY A 190 15.71 -10.86 -10.44
C GLY A 190 15.76 -11.54 -9.07
N ALA A 191 15.77 -10.81 -7.95
CA ALA A 191 15.80 -11.43 -6.62
C ALA A 191 15.02 -10.68 -5.52
N ILE A 192 14.44 -11.43 -4.60
CA ILE A 192 13.87 -10.94 -3.34
C ILE A 192 14.92 -11.12 -2.25
N TYR A 193 15.20 -10.06 -1.49
CA TYR A 193 16.23 -10.02 -0.47
C TYR A 193 15.58 -9.92 0.91
N LEU A 194 15.65 -10.99 1.70
CA LEU A 194 15.06 -11.04 3.05
C LEU A 194 15.91 -11.93 3.97
N PRO A 195 16.03 -11.62 5.27
CA PRO A 195 16.82 -12.42 6.21
C PRO A 195 15.98 -13.54 6.85
N TRP A 196 15.33 -14.39 6.04
CA TRP A 196 14.34 -15.37 6.53
C TRP A 196 14.86 -16.80 6.55
N GLY A 197 15.99 -17.11 5.92
CA GLY A 197 16.40 -18.50 5.68
C GLY A 197 15.25 -19.33 5.11
N ASN A 198 14.94 -20.45 5.77
CA ASN A 198 13.81 -21.33 5.41
C ASN A 198 12.51 -20.99 6.17
N GLY A 199 12.40 -19.77 6.69
CA GLY A 199 11.22 -19.26 7.37
C GLY A 199 10.03 -19.11 6.43
N THR A 200 8.84 -19.33 6.97
CA THR A 200 7.57 -19.29 6.24
C THR A 200 6.56 -18.40 6.96
N ALA A 201 5.64 -17.84 6.20
CA ALA A 201 4.51 -17.08 6.73
C ALA A 201 3.23 -17.35 5.92
N SER A 202 2.08 -17.32 6.58
CA SER A 202 0.77 -17.37 5.91
C SER A 202 0.34 -15.98 5.45
N PHE A 203 0.96 -15.49 4.37
CA PHE A 203 0.75 -14.14 3.85
C PHE A 203 -0.72 -13.88 3.52
N VAL A 204 -1.26 -12.75 3.99
CA VAL A 204 -2.66 -12.36 3.78
C VAL A 204 -2.76 -11.18 2.82
N GLU A 205 -3.81 -11.18 2.00
CA GLU A 205 -4.07 -10.13 1.04
C GLU A 205 -4.89 -8.98 1.69
N THR A 206 -4.57 -7.72 1.40
CA THR A 206 -5.19 -6.58 2.10
C THR A 206 -6.68 -6.34 1.78
N ARG A 207 -7.16 -6.72 0.59
CA ARG A 207 -8.59 -6.71 0.22
C ARG A 207 -9.36 -7.76 1.03
N ASP A 208 -8.76 -8.89 1.39
CA ASP A 208 -9.39 -9.87 2.29
C ASP A 208 -9.55 -9.30 3.71
N ILE A 209 -8.51 -8.64 4.23
CA ILE A 209 -8.58 -7.92 5.52
C ILE A 209 -9.70 -6.88 5.48
N ALA A 210 -9.76 -6.09 4.40
CA ALA A 210 -10.78 -5.07 4.22
C ALA A 210 -12.19 -5.67 4.13
N SER A 211 -12.34 -6.85 3.52
CA SER A 211 -13.62 -7.57 3.41
C SER A 211 -14.12 -8.04 4.77
N VAL A 212 -13.24 -8.63 5.60
CA VAL A 212 -13.56 -8.98 6.99
C VAL A 212 -13.94 -7.74 7.79
N ALA A 213 -13.15 -6.66 7.69
CA ALA A 213 -13.45 -5.42 8.40
C ALA A 213 -14.80 -4.82 8.00
N ALA A 214 -15.11 -4.78 6.69
CA ALA A 214 -16.37 -4.27 6.19
C ALA A 214 -17.56 -5.11 6.68
N GLU A 215 -17.43 -6.44 6.71
CA GLU A 215 -18.46 -7.32 7.26
C GLU A 215 -18.69 -7.03 8.74
N VAL A 216 -17.64 -7.13 9.58
CA VAL A 216 -17.71 -6.86 11.02
C VAL A 216 -18.33 -5.50 11.36
N LEU A 217 -18.05 -4.48 10.54
CA LEU A 217 -18.57 -3.14 10.73
C LEU A 217 -20.04 -2.99 10.30
N THR A 218 -20.56 -3.87 9.43
CA THR A 218 -21.91 -3.75 8.84
C THR A 218 -22.91 -4.81 9.32
N SER A 219 -22.45 -5.87 9.97
CA SER A 219 -23.27 -6.89 10.62
C SER A 219 -23.07 -6.93 12.15
N ASP A 220 -23.93 -7.68 12.83
CA ASP A 220 -23.94 -7.88 14.28
C ASP A 220 -23.35 -9.27 14.62
N GLY A 221 -22.95 -9.50 15.87
CA GLY A 221 -22.46 -10.81 16.34
C GLY A 221 -20.94 -10.97 16.33
N HIS A 222 -20.23 -9.89 15.98
CA HIS A 222 -18.77 -9.83 15.94
C HIS A 222 -18.16 -9.18 17.19
N GLU A 223 -18.98 -8.69 18.12
CA GLU A 223 -18.56 -8.10 19.37
C GLU A 223 -17.82 -9.11 20.25
N GLY A 224 -16.69 -8.68 20.82
CA GLY A 224 -15.80 -9.51 21.63
C GLY A 224 -14.96 -10.52 20.84
N LYS A 225 -15.08 -10.57 19.50
CA LYS A 225 -14.38 -11.54 18.67
C LYS A 225 -12.95 -11.10 18.34
N ILE A 226 -12.12 -12.11 18.11
CA ILE A 226 -10.75 -11.98 17.63
C ILE A 226 -10.65 -12.87 16.40
N TYR A 227 -10.28 -12.29 15.27
CA TYR A 227 -10.08 -13.01 14.01
C TYR A 227 -8.60 -12.95 13.63
N THR A 228 -7.98 -14.11 13.43
CA THR A 228 -6.59 -14.20 12.96
C THR A 228 -6.61 -14.38 11.45
N LEU A 229 -6.15 -13.38 10.70
CA LEU A 229 -6.37 -13.31 9.25
C LEU A 229 -5.11 -13.76 8.50
N THR A 230 -5.22 -14.85 7.75
CA THR A 230 -4.10 -15.49 7.05
C THR A 230 -4.46 -15.81 5.62
N GLY A 231 -3.48 -15.90 4.71
CA GLY A 231 -3.70 -16.56 3.42
C GLY A 231 -3.97 -18.06 3.58
N PRO A 232 -4.29 -18.75 2.47
CA PRO A 232 -4.68 -20.17 2.49
C PRO A 232 -3.51 -21.14 2.71
N ALA A 233 -2.26 -20.67 2.63
CA ALA A 233 -1.06 -21.48 2.79
C ALA A 233 0.06 -20.69 3.46
N ALA A 234 0.98 -21.40 4.12
CA ALA A 234 2.26 -20.84 4.55
C ALA A 234 3.29 -21.02 3.45
N LEU A 235 4.01 -19.95 3.11
CA LEU A 235 4.99 -19.93 2.03
C LEU A 235 6.33 -19.41 2.54
N GLY A 236 7.41 -20.00 2.04
CA GLY A 236 8.76 -19.44 2.11
C GLY A 236 8.98 -18.40 1.01
N ILE A 237 10.04 -17.60 1.16
CA ILE A 237 10.33 -16.54 0.19
C ILE A 237 10.75 -17.10 -1.18
N ALA A 238 11.38 -18.28 -1.22
CA ALA A 238 11.68 -18.96 -2.48
C ALA A 238 10.41 -19.34 -3.26
N GLU A 239 9.38 -19.84 -2.58
CA GLU A 239 8.08 -20.17 -3.20
C GLU A 239 7.37 -18.90 -3.66
N VAL A 240 7.42 -17.82 -2.86
CA VAL A 240 6.92 -16.51 -3.28
C VAL A 240 7.63 -16.03 -4.54
N ALA A 241 8.96 -16.13 -4.60
CA ALA A 241 9.74 -15.73 -5.77
C ALA A 241 9.34 -16.55 -7.02
N GLN A 242 9.13 -17.86 -6.88
CA GLN A 242 8.64 -18.70 -7.96
C GLN A 242 7.25 -18.26 -8.45
N ILE A 243 6.29 -18.06 -7.55
CA ILE A 243 4.93 -17.64 -7.92
C ILE A 243 4.94 -16.27 -8.63
N LEU A 244 5.75 -15.32 -8.14
CA LEU A 244 5.93 -14.04 -8.82
C LEU A 244 6.61 -14.20 -10.18
N SER A 245 7.53 -15.16 -10.32
CA SER A 245 8.21 -15.44 -11.59
C SER A 245 7.23 -15.89 -12.66
N GLU A 246 6.35 -16.82 -12.30
CA GLU A 246 5.30 -17.35 -13.17
C GLU A 246 4.34 -16.25 -13.63
N ALA A 247 3.91 -15.36 -12.74
CA ALA A 247 3.02 -14.25 -13.09
C ALA A 247 3.71 -13.17 -13.94
N ALA A 248 4.98 -12.87 -13.65
CA ALA A 248 5.76 -11.86 -14.35
C ALA A 248 6.29 -12.33 -15.70
N GLY A 249 6.44 -13.65 -15.90
CA GLY A 249 7.09 -14.20 -17.08
C GLY A 249 8.61 -14.01 -17.10
N ARG A 250 9.24 -13.82 -15.92
CA ARG A 250 10.69 -13.71 -15.76
C ARG A 250 11.15 -14.32 -14.44
N GLU A 251 12.40 -14.76 -14.35
CA GLU A 251 12.90 -15.42 -13.15
C GLU A 251 13.15 -14.44 -12.00
N PHE A 252 12.59 -14.77 -10.83
CA PHE A 252 12.93 -14.19 -9.54
C PHE A 252 13.46 -15.27 -8.60
N LYS A 253 14.57 -14.97 -7.93
CA LYS A 253 15.18 -15.83 -6.91
C LYS A 253 14.94 -15.26 -5.52
N TYR A 254 15.15 -16.09 -4.52
CA TYR A 254 15.27 -15.62 -3.15
C TYR A 254 16.74 -15.61 -2.75
N VAL A 255 17.18 -14.51 -2.16
CA VAL A 255 18.51 -14.37 -1.55
C VAL A 255 18.30 -14.15 -0.05
N ASP A 256 18.73 -15.15 0.73
CA ASP A 256 18.77 -15.04 2.19
C ASP A 256 19.89 -14.08 2.58
N VAL A 257 19.50 -12.93 3.14
CA VAL A 257 20.45 -11.88 3.52
C VAL A 257 20.88 -12.10 4.97
N PRO A 258 22.18 -11.98 5.29
CA PRO A 258 22.62 -11.93 6.68
C PRO A 258 21.89 -10.85 7.49
N GLU A 259 21.52 -11.14 8.73
CA GLU A 259 20.70 -10.23 9.55
C GLU A 259 21.40 -8.89 9.84
N ASP A 260 22.73 -8.91 9.98
CA ASP A 260 23.57 -7.72 10.09
C ASP A 260 23.54 -6.87 8.81
N ALA A 261 23.71 -7.49 7.64
CA ALA A 261 23.60 -6.80 6.36
C ALA A 261 22.20 -6.21 6.11
N ALA A 262 21.14 -6.91 6.51
CA ALA A 262 19.77 -6.40 6.45
C ALA A 262 19.58 -5.18 7.37
N ARG A 263 20.09 -5.24 8.61
CA ARG A 263 20.07 -4.13 9.57
C ARG A 263 20.80 -2.90 9.01
N ASP A 264 22.02 -3.09 8.54
CA ASP A 264 22.87 -2.02 8.03
C ASP A 264 22.27 -1.39 6.77
N GLY A 265 21.71 -2.20 5.87
CA GLY A 265 21.02 -1.71 4.68
C GLY A 265 19.83 -0.81 5.00
N MET A 266 19.02 -1.17 6.01
CA MET A 266 17.89 -0.31 6.44
C MET A 266 18.37 0.99 7.09
N LEU A 267 19.44 0.95 7.90
CA LEU A 267 20.02 2.14 8.50
C LEU A 267 20.58 3.10 7.43
N GLN A 268 21.29 2.57 6.43
CA GLN A 268 21.80 3.34 5.30
C GLN A 268 20.66 3.94 4.45
N ALA A 269 19.53 3.24 4.33
CA ALA A 269 18.32 3.76 3.69
C ALA A 269 17.60 4.85 4.51
N GLY A 270 18.12 5.23 5.68
CA GLY A 270 17.57 6.28 6.53
C GLY A 270 16.38 5.84 7.39
N VAL A 271 16.14 4.53 7.52
CA VAL A 271 15.12 4.02 8.45
C VAL A 271 15.57 4.30 9.88
N PRO A 272 14.74 4.93 10.73
CA PRO A 272 15.11 5.22 12.12
C PRO A 272 15.51 3.94 12.88
N LYS A 273 16.58 4.02 13.69
CA LYS A 273 17.14 2.87 14.41
C LYS A 273 16.09 2.05 15.18
N TRP A 274 15.19 2.72 15.90
CA TRP A 274 14.13 2.03 16.65
C TRP A 274 13.21 1.18 15.76
N GLN A 275 12.94 1.67 14.54
CA GLN A 275 12.11 0.99 13.55
C GLN A 275 12.88 -0.17 12.92
N VAL A 276 14.18 0.01 12.66
CA VAL A 276 15.07 -1.07 12.20
C VAL A 276 15.07 -2.24 13.19
N GLU A 277 15.28 -1.99 14.48
CA GLU A 277 15.28 -3.06 15.48
C GLU A 277 13.91 -3.75 15.58
N ALA A 278 12.80 -2.99 15.52
CA ALA A 278 11.47 -3.56 15.51
C ALA A 278 11.20 -4.44 14.28
N LEU A 279 11.69 -4.05 13.09
CA LEU A 279 11.59 -4.85 11.87
C LEU A 279 12.46 -6.12 11.95
N MET A 280 13.67 -6.02 12.53
CA MET A 280 14.53 -7.18 12.73
C MET A 280 13.92 -8.22 13.69
N GLU A 281 13.19 -7.79 14.72
CA GLU A 281 12.41 -8.71 15.56
C GLU A 281 11.35 -9.47 14.75
N LEU A 282 10.62 -8.79 13.85
CA LEU A 282 9.63 -9.43 12.96
C LEU A 282 10.28 -10.44 12.01
N HIS A 283 11.44 -10.10 11.44
CA HIS A 283 12.20 -11.00 10.59
C HIS A 283 12.67 -12.25 11.34
N ALA A 284 13.20 -12.08 12.56
CA ALA A 284 13.62 -13.20 13.41
C ALA A 284 12.45 -14.14 13.75
N ILE A 285 11.24 -13.61 13.95
CA ILE A 285 10.03 -14.42 14.20
C ILE A 285 9.65 -15.24 12.95
N ASN A 286 9.66 -14.63 11.76
CA ASN A 286 9.36 -15.34 10.51
C ASN A 286 10.40 -16.42 10.20
N LYS A 287 11.69 -16.13 10.41
CA LYS A 287 12.79 -17.09 10.29
C LYS A 287 12.61 -18.33 11.19
N GLN A 288 11.91 -18.17 12.32
CA GLN A 288 11.59 -19.24 13.26
C GLN A 288 10.26 -19.95 12.98
N ASN A 289 9.60 -19.70 11.82
CA ASN A 289 8.33 -20.32 11.43
C ASN A 289 7.17 -20.11 12.43
N ARG A 290 7.20 -19.01 13.18
CA ARG A 290 6.20 -18.77 14.24
C ARG A 290 4.86 -18.27 13.73
N TRP A 291 4.79 -17.83 12.47
CA TRP A 291 3.60 -17.30 11.82
C TRP A 291 3.20 -18.10 10.57
N SER A 292 3.46 -19.40 10.58
CA SER A 292 3.08 -20.33 9.50
C SER A 292 1.67 -20.92 9.68
N ALA A 293 1.00 -20.68 10.80
CA ALA A 293 -0.35 -21.19 11.01
C ALA A 293 -1.34 -20.57 10.00
N VAL A 294 -2.24 -21.38 9.47
CA VAL A 294 -3.35 -20.97 8.59
C VAL A 294 -4.66 -21.10 9.36
N THR A 295 -5.55 -20.14 9.19
CA THR A 295 -6.90 -20.15 9.78
C THR A 295 -7.97 -20.05 8.71
N ALA A 296 -9.20 -20.40 9.09
CA ALA A 296 -10.38 -20.24 8.25
C ALA A 296 -11.19 -18.97 8.60
N ASP A 297 -10.61 -18.01 9.33
CA ASP A 297 -11.39 -16.88 9.88
C ASP A 297 -11.88 -15.92 8.79
N ILE A 298 -11.15 -15.76 7.69
CA ILE A 298 -11.60 -14.97 6.54
C ILE A 298 -12.83 -15.62 5.91
N GLU A 299 -12.77 -16.92 5.63
CA GLU A 299 -13.88 -17.67 5.03
C GLU A 299 -15.11 -17.68 5.95
N LYS A 300 -14.93 -17.91 7.24
CA LYS A 300 -16.02 -17.90 8.24
C LYS A 300 -16.75 -16.57 8.34
N VAL A 301 -16.08 -15.45 8.06
CA VAL A 301 -16.67 -14.11 8.16
C VAL A 301 -17.24 -13.66 6.82
N THR A 302 -16.56 -13.95 5.72
CA THR A 302 -16.90 -13.38 4.40
C THR A 302 -17.62 -14.34 3.46
N ASP A 303 -17.80 -15.59 3.88
CA ASP A 303 -18.29 -16.72 3.07
C ASP A 303 -17.46 -16.96 1.78
N THR A 304 -16.26 -16.39 1.72
CA THR A 304 -15.32 -16.49 0.59
C THR A 304 -13.94 -16.82 1.14
N GLY A 305 -13.28 -17.83 0.55
CA GLY A 305 -11.91 -18.18 0.93
C GLY A 305 -10.92 -17.03 0.71
N PRO A 306 -9.81 -16.99 1.47
CA PRO A 306 -8.78 -15.98 1.28
C PRO A 306 -8.13 -16.09 -0.10
N THR A 307 -7.71 -14.95 -0.63
CA THR A 307 -6.95 -14.85 -1.88
C THR A 307 -5.61 -15.57 -1.71
N ASP A 308 -5.30 -16.49 -2.62
CA ASP A 308 -3.99 -17.15 -2.64
C ASP A 308 -2.91 -16.25 -3.28
N PHE A 309 -1.64 -16.58 -3.02
CA PHE A 309 -0.52 -15.75 -3.49
C PHE A 309 -0.41 -15.75 -5.03
N ALA A 310 -0.84 -16.83 -5.70
CA ALA A 310 -0.79 -16.90 -7.15
C ALA A 310 -1.85 -15.98 -7.80
N GLN A 311 -3.03 -15.86 -7.20
CA GLN A 311 -4.05 -14.92 -7.60
C GLN A 311 -3.58 -13.48 -7.35
N PHE A 312 -3.00 -13.19 -6.19
CA PHE A 312 -2.37 -11.89 -5.93
C PHE A 312 -1.30 -11.55 -6.98
N ALA A 313 -0.42 -12.50 -7.29
CA ALA A 313 0.65 -12.30 -8.28
C ALA A 313 0.08 -12.02 -9.68
N ARG A 314 -0.99 -12.69 -10.09
CA ARG A 314 -1.70 -12.43 -11.36
C ARG A 314 -2.38 -11.06 -11.37
N ASP A 315 -3.08 -10.71 -10.30
CA ASP A 315 -3.80 -9.43 -10.16
C ASP A 315 -2.86 -8.21 -10.20
N HIS A 316 -1.60 -8.41 -9.81
CA HIS A 316 -0.57 -7.38 -9.75
C HIS A 316 0.61 -7.66 -10.68
N ALA A 317 0.42 -8.51 -11.70
CA ALA A 317 1.51 -8.95 -12.58
C ALA A 317 2.23 -7.77 -13.25
N GLU A 318 1.51 -6.67 -13.53
CA GLU A 318 2.09 -5.46 -14.10
C GLU A 318 3.20 -4.88 -13.21
N LYS A 319 3.06 -4.97 -11.88
CA LYS A 319 4.07 -4.48 -10.91
C LYS A 319 5.37 -5.29 -10.93
N PHE A 320 5.37 -6.46 -11.54
CA PHE A 320 6.52 -7.36 -11.60
C PHE A 320 7.10 -7.50 -13.00
N ARG A 321 6.42 -6.97 -14.03
CA ARG A 321 6.86 -6.99 -15.43
C ARG A 321 7.69 -5.76 -15.75
N ALA A 322 8.93 -6.01 -16.18
CA ALA A 322 9.86 -4.98 -16.62
C ALA A 322 9.35 -4.25 -17.88
N SER A 323 8.79 -4.97 -18.85
CA SER A 323 8.21 -4.38 -20.06
C SER A 323 7.09 -3.36 -19.78
N GLU A 324 6.29 -3.60 -18.74
CA GLU A 324 5.22 -2.71 -18.34
C GLU A 324 5.72 -1.43 -17.65
N ALA A 325 6.95 -1.41 -17.12
CA ALA A 325 7.54 -0.22 -16.49
C ALA A 325 7.69 0.93 -17.51
N LEU A 326 8.12 0.61 -18.72
CA LEU A 326 8.22 1.57 -19.83
C LEU A 326 6.85 2.16 -20.17
N GLY A 327 5.80 1.33 -20.20
CA GLY A 327 4.43 1.76 -20.46
C GLY A 327 3.80 2.56 -19.32
N ARG A 328 4.27 2.38 -18.07
CA ARG A 328 3.84 3.14 -16.89
C ARG A 328 4.54 4.48 -16.73
N TYR A 329 5.78 4.61 -17.21
CA TYR A 329 6.49 5.87 -17.10
C TYR A 329 5.70 7.00 -17.78
N ARG A 330 5.58 8.10 -17.07
CA ARG A 330 4.99 9.35 -17.55
C ARG A 330 5.96 10.46 -17.16
N HIS A 331 6.24 11.35 -18.11
CA HIS A 331 7.01 12.56 -17.82
C HIS A 331 6.14 13.52 -17.01
N GLU A 332 6.09 13.30 -15.69
CA GLU A 332 5.27 14.06 -14.76
C GLU A 332 6.14 14.70 -13.69
N ARG A 333 5.77 15.93 -13.31
CA ARG A 333 6.48 16.71 -12.30
C ARG A 333 5.71 16.68 -11.01
N HIS A 334 6.37 16.24 -9.93
CA HIS A 334 5.78 16.20 -8.60
C HIS A 334 6.79 16.66 -7.55
N ASP A 335 6.32 17.15 -6.40
CA ASP A 335 7.20 17.55 -5.31
C ASP A 335 7.78 16.36 -4.53
N ARG A 336 8.78 16.63 -3.69
CA ARG A 336 9.42 15.62 -2.83
C ARG A 336 8.44 14.81 -1.98
N ALA A 337 7.38 15.43 -1.50
CA ALA A 337 6.42 14.78 -0.61
C ALA A 337 5.55 13.78 -1.39
N TRP A 338 5.16 14.13 -2.61
CA TRP A 338 4.44 13.24 -3.51
C TRP A 338 5.30 12.04 -3.89
N TRP A 339 6.54 12.24 -4.33
CA TRP A 339 7.40 11.13 -4.76
C TRP A 339 7.64 10.12 -3.63
N LYS A 340 7.94 10.60 -2.42
CA LYS A 340 8.11 9.74 -1.22
C LYS A 340 6.83 8.99 -0.83
N GLN A 341 5.65 9.42 -1.27
CA GLN A 341 4.39 8.71 -1.05
C GLN A 341 4.12 7.61 -2.08
N HIS A 342 4.71 7.70 -3.27
CA HIS A 342 4.41 6.79 -4.39
C HIS A 342 5.56 5.82 -4.67
N HIS A 343 6.79 6.19 -4.33
CA HIS A 343 7.97 5.38 -4.56
C HIS A 343 8.84 5.30 -3.30
N VAL A 344 9.22 4.08 -2.96
CA VAL A 344 10.02 3.80 -1.76
C VAL A 344 11.51 4.04 -2.01
N ILE A 345 11.97 3.74 -3.22
CA ILE A 345 13.39 3.83 -3.59
C ILE A 345 13.56 5.02 -4.53
N ILE A 346 14.26 6.04 -4.04
CA ILE A 346 14.62 7.23 -4.79
C ILE A 346 16.08 7.55 -4.49
N VAL A 347 16.90 7.69 -5.53
CA VAL A 347 18.35 7.90 -5.44
C VAL A 347 18.75 9.18 -6.17
N LEU A 348 19.73 9.91 -5.66
CA LEU A 348 20.38 11.01 -6.37
C LEU A 348 21.58 10.44 -7.12
N VAL A 349 21.64 10.65 -8.43
CA VAL A 349 22.71 10.18 -9.30
C VAL A 349 23.11 11.34 -10.19
N ALA A 350 24.38 11.73 -10.12
CA ALA A 350 24.85 13.01 -10.67
C ALA A 350 23.92 14.16 -10.20
N ASP A 351 23.34 14.90 -11.15
CA ASP A 351 22.47 16.05 -10.89
C ASP A 351 20.98 15.74 -11.07
N GLY A 352 20.56 14.47 -10.95
CA GLY A 352 19.18 14.04 -11.15
C GLY A 352 18.71 12.97 -10.14
N TYR A 353 17.47 13.08 -9.69
CA TYR A 353 16.83 12.07 -8.84
C TYR A 353 16.14 10.99 -9.67
N TYR A 354 16.30 9.72 -9.31
CA TYR A 354 15.68 8.59 -9.98
C TYR A 354 14.85 7.77 -9.00
N TYR A 355 13.64 7.40 -9.39
CA TYR A 355 12.83 6.42 -8.67
C TYR A 355 12.92 5.04 -9.33
N TRP A 356 12.76 3.98 -8.53
CA TRP A 356 12.79 2.61 -9.03
C TRP A 356 11.37 2.13 -9.41
N ASP A 357 11.22 1.49 -10.58
CA ASP A 357 10.00 0.80 -11.04
C ASP A 357 10.34 -0.50 -11.79
N SER A 358 10.03 -1.65 -11.20
CA SER A 358 10.13 -3.00 -11.81
C SER A 358 11.41 -3.29 -12.59
N GLY A 359 12.57 -2.85 -12.08
CA GLY A 359 13.86 -3.06 -12.73
C GLY A 359 14.36 -1.90 -13.58
N TYR A 360 13.65 -0.77 -13.58
CA TYR A 360 14.10 0.46 -14.22
C TYR A 360 14.33 1.57 -13.19
N TRP A 361 15.33 2.40 -13.48
CA TRP A 361 15.48 3.72 -12.88
C TRP A 361 14.81 4.75 -13.77
N CYS A 362 13.82 5.44 -13.23
CA CYS A 362 13.02 6.44 -13.93
C CYS A 362 13.31 7.84 -13.36
N PRO A 363 13.49 8.88 -14.20
CA PRO A 363 13.66 10.25 -13.72
C PRO A 363 12.50 10.71 -12.82
N ALA A 364 12.81 11.30 -11.66
CA ALA A 364 11.87 11.82 -10.68
C ALA A 364 11.75 13.35 -10.80
N TRP A 365 11.14 13.81 -11.88
CA TRP A 365 11.01 15.25 -12.17
C TRP A 365 10.29 16.01 -11.03
N GLY A 366 10.84 17.16 -10.66
CA GLY A 366 10.35 18.04 -9.60
C GLY A 366 10.71 17.60 -8.18
N TYR A 367 11.39 16.46 -7.99
CA TYR A 367 11.75 15.97 -6.66
C TYR A 367 12.57 16.98 -5.87
N ASP A 368 13.57 17.58 -6.53
CA ASP A 368 14.36 18.70 -6.05
C ASP A 368 14.77 19.55 -7.25
N THR A 369 14.32 20.81 -7.28
CA THR A 369 14.60 21.72 -8.39
C THR A 369 16.09 22.08 -8.53
N ALA A 370 16.90 21.84 -7.49
CA ALA A 370 18.35 22.01 -7.58
C ALA A 370 19.06 20.83 -8.30
N ASN A 371 18.41 19.66 -8.35
CA ASN A 371 18.98 18.41 -8.87
C ASN A 371 18.00 17.79 -9.88
N GLU A 372 17.85 18.47 -11.02
CA GLU A 372 16.89 18.11 -12.06
C GLU A 372 17.48 18.15 -13.48
N SER A 373 18.77 17.84 -13.59
CA SER A 373 19.44 17.70 -14.89
C SER A 373 19.54 16.22 -15.26
N TYR A 374 19.01 15.86 -16.42
CA TYR A 374 19.03 14.49 -16.93
C TYR A 374 19.51 14.50 -18.38
N ASP A 375 20.58 13.77 -18.69
CA ASP A 375 21.06 13.61 -20.08
C ASP A 375 20.12 12.75 -20.93
N TYR A 376 19.34 11.91 -20.26
CA TYR A 376 18.27 11.10 -20.82
C TYR A 376 17.05 11.15 -19.92
N ASP A 377 15.91 11.48 -20.50
CA ASP A 377 14.64 11.73 -19.81
C ASP A 377 13.72 10.50 -19.75
N GLY A 378 14.24 9.31 -20.08
CA GLY A 378 13.49 8.05 -20.05
C GLY A 378 14.02 7.04 -19.03
N PRO A 379 13.33 5.90 -18.86
CA PRO A 379 13.74 4.83 -17.95
C PRO A 379 15.02 4.13 -18.41
N ILE A 380 15.86 3.72 -17.45
CA ILE A 380 17.11 2.98 -17.66
C ILE A 380 17.00 1.64 -16.94
N TYR A 381 17.09 0.52 -17.67
CA TYR A 381 17.07 -0.81 -17.07
C TYR A 381 18.26 -1.02 -16.16
N THR A 382 18.07 -1.68 -15.01
CA THR A 382 19.14 -1.97 -14.05
C THR A 382 19.23 -3.46 -13.72
N TYR A 383 20.43 -3.86 -13.30
CA TYR A 383 20.79 -5.20 -12.85
C TYR A 383 21.85 -5.10 -11.74
N GLY A 384 22.03 -6.17 -10.96
CA GLY A 384 23.06 -6.23 -9.93
C GLY A 384 23.02 -5.15 -8.82
N ASN A 385 21.90 -4.46 -8.62
CA ASN A 385 21.73 -3.29 -7.74
C ASN A 385 22.55 -2.06 -8.19
N LEU A 386 22.93 -2.00 -9.47
CA LEU A 386 23.66 -0.88 -10.02
C LEU A 386 22.80 0.39 -10.06
N LEU A 387 23.45 1.51 -9.82
CA LEU A 387 22.87 2.84 -10.03
C LEU A 387 22.84 3.17 -11.53
N PRO A 388 21.98 4.11 -11.98
CA PRO A 388 21.84 4.48 -13.39
C PRO A 388 23.19 4.77 -14.09
N ASP A 389 24.06 5.55 -13.47
CA ASP A 389 25.38 5.91 -13.98
C ASP A 389 26.28 4.68 -14.18
N GLN A 390 26.27 3.75 -13.23
CA GLN A 390 27.04 2.51 -13.31
C GLN A 390 26.56 1.60 -14.43
N VAL A 391 25.24 1.50 -14.63
CA VAL A 391 24.68 0.78 -15.78
C VAL A 391 25.14 1.44 -17.08
N ILE A 392 25.06 2.76 -17.19
CA ILE A 392 25.47 3.50 -18.39
C ILE A 392 26.96 3.29 -18.67
N ILE A 393 27.82 3.31 -17.64
CA ILE A 393 29.25 3.03 -17.75
C ILE A 393 29.49 1.64 -18.35
N ASN A 394 28.83 0.60 -17.82
CA ASN A 394 28.98 -0.77 -18.31
C ASN A 394 28.55 -0.91 -19.77
N VAL A 395 27.43 -0.29 -20.14
CA VAL A 395 26.93 -0.28 -21.52
C VAL A 395 27.88 0.47 -22.44
N GLN A 396 28.39 1.64 -22.03
CA GLN A 396 29.36 2.41 -22.81
C GLN A 396 30.66 1.61 -23.04
N HIS A 397 31.14 0.87 -22.03
CA HIS A 397 32.28 -0.04 -22.18
C HIS A 397 31.99 -1.15 -23.19
N ALA A 398 30.88 -1.87 -23.04
CA ALA A 398 30.51 -2.97 -23.94
C ALA A 398 30.37 -2.49 -25.40
N LEU A 399 29.69 -1.36 -25.62
CA LEU A 399 29.56 -0.77 -26.97
C LEU A 399 30.90 -0.30 -27.55
N LYS A 400 31.82 0.16 -26.71
CA LYS A 400 33.16 0.57 -27.12
C LYS A 400 34.02 -0.62 -27.54
N GLU A 401 33.97 -1.71 -26.78
CA GLU A 401 34.65 -2.97 -27.14
C GLU A 401 34.14 -3.56 -28.45
N LEU A 402 32.83 -3.44 -28.71
CA LEU A 402 32.19 -3.88 -29.94
C LEU A 402 32.34 -2.90 -31.12
N GLY A 403 32.98 -1.75 -30.91
CA GLY A 403 33.25 -0.75 -31.94
C GLY A 403 32.08 0.18 -32.30
N TYR A 404 30.98 0.15 -31.55
CA TYR A 404 29.80 1.03 -31.75
C TYR A 404 29.96 2.41 -31.11
N TYR A 405 30.78 2.53 -30.06
CA TYR A 405 30.95 3.78 -29.29
C TYR A 405 32.41 4.23 -29.23
N SER A 406 32.69 5.44 -29.71
CA SER A 406 34.05 6.03 -29.69
C SER A 406 34.24 7.15 -28.68
N GLY A 407 33.18 7.55 -27.96
CA GLY A 407 33.22 8.60 -26.95
C GLY A 407 33.88 8.18 -25.63
N ASP A 408 33.93 9.13 -24.69
CA ASP A 408 34.42 8.88 -23.33
C ASP A 408 33.36 8.15 -22.49
N VAL A 409 33.82 7.25 -21.61
CA VAL A 409 32.94 6.56 -20.67
C VAL A 409 32.67 7.49 -19.49
N THR A 410 31.46 8.04 -19.46
CA THR A 410 31.07 9.15 -18.57
C THR A 410 29.99 8.76 -17.58
N GLY A 411 29.28 7.66 -17.80
CA GLY A 411 28.05 7.35 -17.04
C GLY A 411 26.87 8.26 -17.38
N SER A 412 27.02 9.09 -18.41
CA SER A 412 25.97 9.94 -18.97
C SER A 412 25.38 9.31 -20.23
N LEU A 413 24.05 9.20 -20.31
CA LEU A 413 23.35 8.65 -21.47
C LEU A 413 23.04 9.72 -22.53
N GLY A 414 24.06 10.48 -22.90
CA GLY A 414 23.93 11.57 -23.87
C GLY A 414 23.71 11.11 -25.33
N PRO A 415 23.54 12.07 -26.28
CA PRO A 415 23.18 11.78 -27.67
C PRO A 415 24.07 10.75 -28.38
N THR A 416 25.40 10.81 -28.18
CA THR A 416 26.35 9.88 -28.81
C THR A 416 26.19 8.44 -28.30
N SER A 417 25.97 8.25 -26.99
CA SER A 417 25.74 6.92 -26.43
C SER A 417 24.42 6.33 -26.91
N ARG A 418 23.36 7.15 -26.99
CA ARG A 418 22.07 6.70 -27.54
C ARG A 418 22.16 6.35 -29.03
N GLN A 419 22.94 7.09 -29.81
CA GLN A 419 23.18 6.76 -31.22
C GLN A 419 23.89 5.41 -31.36
N ALA A 420 24.91 5.15 -30.55
CA ALA A 420 25.62 3.87 -30.52
C ALA A 420 24.67 2.73 -30.12
N LEU A 421 23.82 2.94 -29.11
CA LEU A 421 22.76 1.99 -28.73
C LEU A 421 21.81 1.69 -29.87
N SER A 422 21.28 2.72 -30.55
CA SER A 422 20.39 2.53 -31.69
C SER A 422 21.06 1.79 -32.86
N ALA A 423 22.36 1.97 -33.06
CA ALA A 423 23.12 1.22 -34.06
C ALA A 423 23.26 -0.25 -33.66
N TYR A 424 23.66 -0.52 -32.42
CA TYR A 424 23.74 -1.87 -31.86
C TYR A 424 22.40 -2.61 -31.93
N GLN A 425 21.33 -1.98 -31.44
CA GLN A 425 19.97 -2.54 -31.46
C GLN A 425 19.52 -2.91 -32.87
N ARG A 426 19.79 -2.05 -33.86
CA ARG A 426 19.47 -2.34 -35.27
C ARG A 426 20.20 -3.58 -35.77
N ASP A 427 21.49 -3.67 -35.51
CA ASP A 427 22.35 -4.73 -36.06
C ASP A 427 22.08 -6.09 -35.39
N TYR A 428 21.53 -6.07 -34.16
CA TYR A 428 21.13 -7.26 -33.40
C TYR A 428 19.62 -7.57 -33.46
N GLY A 429 18.86 -6.86 -34.29
CA GLY A 429 17.42 -7.12 -34.48
C GLY A 429 16.55 -6.83 -33.26
N LEU A 430 17.00 -5.94 -32.38
CA LEU A 430 16.24 -5.44 -31.23
C LEU A 430 15.35 -4.25 -31.62
N GLU A 431 14.42 -3.88 -30.75
CA GLU A 431 13.68 -2.63 -30.89
C GLU A 431 14.65 -1.44 -30.82
N ILE A 432 14.58 -0.54 -31.80
CA ILE A 432 15.53 0.57 -31.93
C ILE A 432 15.03 1.74 -31.06
N THR A 433 15.34 1.69 -29.77
CA THR A 433 14.90 2.67 -28.78
C THR A 433 15.97 3.74 -28.49
N GLY A 434 17.26 3.39 -28.68
CA GLY A 434 18.38 4.20 -28.19
C GLY A 434 18.42 4.31 -26.65
N ALA A 435 17.61 3.51 -25.96
CA ALA A 435 17.54 3.41 -24.51
C ALA A 435 18.30 2.18 -24.02
N ILE A 436 18.52 2.11 -22.71
CA ILE A 436 19.02 0.90 -22.06
C ILE A 436 17.81 0.13 -21.53
N ASP A 437 17.37 -0.88 -22.27
CA ASP A 437 16.29 -1.79 -21.91
C ASP A 437 16.81 -3.21 -21.60
N GLU A 438 15.98 -4.06 -20.99
CA GLU A 438 16.35 -5.42 -20.59
C GLU A 438 16.88 -6.26 -21.78
N PRO A 439 16.23 -6.29 -22.97
CA PRO A 439 16.77 -7.02 -24.12
C PRO A 439 18.14 -6.51 -24.57
N THR A 440 18.38 -5.20 -24.53
CA THR A 440 19.67 -4.62 -24.93
C THR A 440 20.79 -5.02 -23.97
N VAL A 441 20.54 -4.95 -22.66
CA VAL A 441 21.50 -5.36 -21.63
C VAL A 441 21.80 -6.85 -21.73
N GLN A 442 20.79 -7.69 -21.97
CA GLN A 442 20.97 -9.12 -22.19
C GLN A 442 21.78 -9.40 -23.46
N ALA A 443 21.48 -8.74 -24.58
CA ALA A 443 22.20 -8.92 -25.83
C ALA A 443 23.67 -8.50 -25.72
N LEU A 444 23.98 -7.48 -24.90
CA LEU A 444 25.35 -7.05 -24.60
C LEU A 444 26.09 -8.03 -23.66
N GLY A 445 25.44 -9.08 -23.16
CA GLY A 445 26.06 -10.06 -22.25
C GLY A 445 26.31 -9.51 -20.84
N LEU A 446 25.57 -8.48 -20.44
CA LEU A 446 25.72 -7.84 -19.13
C LEU A 446 24.89 -8.53 -18.03
N ILE A 447 23.95 -9.40 -18.41
CA ILE A 447 23.11 -10.22 -17.52
C ILE A 447 22.94 -11.64 -18.03
#